data_AF-A0A838ETY9-F1
#
_entry.id   AF-A0A838ETY9-F1
#
_cell.length_a   1.000
_cell.length_b   1.000
_cell.length_c   1.000
_cell.angle_alpha   90.00
_cell.angle_beta   90.00
_cell.angle_gamma   90.00
#
_symmetry.space_group_name_H-M   'P 1'
#
loop_
_entity.id
_entity.type
_entity.pdbx_description
1 polymer ?
#
loop_
_entity_poly.entity_id
_entity_poly.type
_entity_poly.pdbx_seq_one_letter_code
_entity_poly.pdbx_strand_id
1 'polypeptide(L)'
;MKTFLLALTLATSLSAAAQVSVYPTIFNFGNSAQVQIHNTTEDDISCSGTVYMHTQLGRMETGYYFDRVYKGSFSMRSFYIMDMNDRISYSSHSIFCHKVN
;
A
#
# COMPACT_ATOMS: atom_id res chain seq x y z
N MET A 1 11.85 31.34 -47.15
CA MET A 1 12.48 30.34 -46.26
C MET A 1 11.36 29.73 -45.42
N LYS A 2 11.04 28.44 -45.62
CA LYS A 2 9.95 27.76 -44.89
C LYS A 2 10.54 27.03 -43.68
N THR A 3 10.30 27.57 -42.49
CA THR A 3 10.65 26.97 -41.21
C THR A 3 9.67 25.82 -40.92
N PHE A 4 10.19 24.59 -40.87
CA PHE A 4 9.46 23.42 -40.39
C PHE A 4 9.67 23.33 -38.86
N LEU A 5 8.60 23.55 -38.10
CA LEU A 5 8.58 23.27 -36.66
C LEU A 5 8.27 21.78 -36.45
N LEU A 6 9.25 21.01 -36.02
CA LEU A 6 9.05 19.64 -35.53
C LEU A 6 8.42 19.72 -34.12
N ALA A 7 7.15 19.37 -34.01
CA ALA A 7 6.52 19.15 -32.71
C ALA A 7 6.90 17.76 -32.19
N LEU A 8 7.73 17.72 -31.15
CA LEU A 8 8.13 16.48 -30.47
C LEU A 8 7.00 16.09 -29.50
N THR A 9 6.13 15.17 -29.91
CA THR A 9 5.14 14.56 -29.02
C THR A 9 5.81 13.47 -28.19
N LEU A 10 6.11 13.75 -26.92
CA LEU A 10 6.47 12.73 -25.95
C LEU A 10 5.23 11.88 -25.65
N ALA A 11 5.15 10.69 -26.25
CA ALA A 11 4.19 9.67 -25.86
C ALA A 11 4.66 9.04 -24.53
N THR A 12 4.19 9.56 -23.40
CA THR A 12 4.37 8.91 -22.11
C THR A 12 3.43 7.71 -22.03
N SER A 13 3.94 6.50 -22.26
CA SER A 13 3.19 5.26 -22.02
C SER A 13 3.06 5.04 -20.51
N LEU A 14 1.94 5.47 -19.92
CA LEU A 14 1.52 5.04 -18.60
C LEU A 14 1.14 3.56 -18.69
N SER A 15 2.11 2.67 -18.43
CA SER A 15 1.81 1.25 -18.27
C SER A 15 0.97 1.08 -17.01
N ALA A 16 -0.32 0.79 -17.15
CA ALA A 16 -1.16 0.37 -16.05
C ALA A 16 -0.65 -0.98 -15.54
N ALA A 17 -0.04 -1.01 -14.35
CA ALA A 17 0.37 -2.26 -13.73
C ALA A 17 -0.89 -3.10 -13.42
N ALA A 18 -0.92 -4.34 -13.90
CA ALA A 18 -2.05 -5.22 -13.68
C ALA A 18 -2.22 -5.48 -12.18
N GLN A 19 -3.38 -5.09 -11.65
CA GLN A 19 -3.73 -5.33 -10.26
C GLN A 19 -3.90 -6.83 -10.04
N VAL A 20 -3.29 -7.36 -8.97
CA VAL A 20 -3.39 -8.77 -8.60
C VAL A 20 -4.48 -8.96 -7.54
N SER A 21 -5.14 -10.12 -7.55
CA SER A 21 -6.16 -10.49 -6.57
C SER A 21 -5.53 -10.93 -5.24
N VAL A 22 -4.76 -10.02 -4.62
CA VAL A 22 -4.21 -10.18 -3.28
C VAL A 22 -4.82 -9.09 -2.40
N TYR A 23 -5.44 -9.51 -1.30
CA TYR A 23 -6.13 -8.62 -0.37
C TYR A 23 -5.31 -8.52 0.92
N PRO A 24 -4.68 -7.36 1.19
CA PRO A 24 -4.07 -7.10 2.49
C PRO A 24 -5.12 -7.23 3.61
N THR A 25 -4.69 -7.75 4.75
CA THR A 25 -5.51 -7.80 5.97
C THR A 25 -4.91 -6.90 7.03
N ILE A 26 -5.76 -6.32 7.88
CA ILE A 26 -5.33 -5.46 8.98
C ILE A 26 -5.93 -5.93 10.30
N PHE A 27 -5.07 -5.99 11.33
CA PHE A 27 -5.44 -6.42 12.68
C PHE A 27 -5.08 -5.34 13.69
N ASN A 28 -5.90 -5.18 14.73
CA ASN A 28 -5.69 -4.21 15.80
C ASN A 28 -5.22 -4.88 17.09
N PHE A 29 -4.16 -4.35 17.69
CA PHE A 29 -3.54 -4.85 18.93
C PHE A 29 -3.41 -3.73 19.96
N GLY A 30 -4.53 -3.08 20.30
CA GLY A 30 -4.54 -1.97 21.27
C GLY A 30 -3.94 -0.71 20.67
N ASN A 31 -2.64 -0.49 20.85
CA ASN A 31 -1.91 0.71 20.38
C ASN A 31 -1.15 0.49 19.06
N SER A 32 -1.43 -0.61 18.36
CA SER A 32 -0.82 -0.90 17.07
C SER A 32 -1.80 -1.55 16.11
N ALA A 33 -1.61 -1.27 14.82
CA ALA A 33 -2.26 -1.96 13.73
C ALA A 33 -1.21 -2.75 12.95
N GLN A 34 -1.53 -3.97 12.56
CA GLN A 34 -0.64 -4.83 11.81
C GLN A 34 -1.26 -5.16 10.46
N VAL A 35 -0.54 -4.86 9.39
CA VAL A 35 -0.89 -5.29 8.04
C VAL A 35 -0.21 -6.62 7.75
N GLN A 36 -0.96 -7.56 7.21
CA GLN A 36 -0.45 -8.82 6.67
C GLN A 36 -0.82 -8.96 5.20
N ILE A 37 0.12 -9.44 4.39
CA ILE A 37 -0.09 -9.72 2.97
C ILE A 37 0.46 -11.12 2.69
N HIS A 38 -0.42 -12.02 2.24
CA HIS A 38 -0.03 -13.35 1.80
C HIS A 38 -0.07 -13.41 0.27
N ASN A 39 1.09 -13.58 -0.35
CA ASN A 39 1.18 -13.72 -1.80
C ASN A 39 0.99 -15.19 -2.20
N THR A 40 -0.24 -15.55 -2.54
CA THR A 40 -0.61 -16.87 -3.06
C THR A 40 -0.50 -16.98 -4.58
N THR A 41 0.01 -15.94 -5.26
CA THR A 41 0.18 -15.91 -6.71
C THR A 41 1.51 -16.55 -7.14
N GLU A 42 1.65 -16.85 -8.43
CA GLU A 42 2.88 -17.41 -9.00
C GLU A 42 3.97 -16.35 -9.25
N ASP A 43 3.62 -15.08 -9.11
CA ASP A 43 4.48 -13.92 -9.39
C ASP A 43 4.88 -13.19 -8.11
N ASP A 44 5.96 -12.43 -8.18
CA ASP A 44 6.26 -11.43 -7.15
C ASP A 44 5.30 -10.26 -7.26
N ILE A 45 4.93 -9.68 -6.11
CA ILE A 45 4.01 -8.53 -6.06
C ILE A 45 4.65 -7.38 -5.31
N SER A 46 4.29 -6.15 -5.70
CA SER A 46 4.59 -4.94 -4.93
C SER A 46 3.28 -4.37 -4.41
N CYS A 47 3.25 -4.13 -3.11
CA CYS A 47 2.08 -3.64 -2.41
C CYS A 47 2.42 -2.32 -1.74
N SER A 48 1.56 -1.32 -1.96
CA SER A 48 1.76 -0.01 -1.34
C SER A 48 0.44 0.72 -1.09
N GLY A 49 0.42 1.58 -0.09
CA GLY A 49 -0.74 2.42 0.21
C GLY A 49 -0.78 2.89 1.65
N THR A 50 -1.87 3.56 2.01
CA THR A 50 -2.02 4.16 3.34
C THR A 50 -2.75 3.21 4.27
N VAL A 51 -2.32 3.18 5.52
CA VAL A 51 -3.00 2.56 6.66
C VAL A 51 -3.57 3.67 7.51
N TYR A 52 -4.86 3.58 7.82
CA TYR A 52 -5.58 4.54 8.66
C TYR A 52 -5.88 3.90 10.00
N MET A 53 -5.56 4.61 11.08
CA MET A 53 -5.80 4.18 12.46
C MET A 53 -6.61 5.25 13.16
N HIS A 54 -7.87 4.95 13.43
CA HIS A 54 -8.74 5.81 14.22
C HIS A 54 -8.63 5.40 15.68
N THR A 55 -8.39 6.36 16.55
CA THR A 55 -8.18 6.11 17.97
C THR A 55 -9.45 6.32 18.78
N GLN A 56 -9.45 5.91 20.05
CA GLN A 56 -10.59 6.08 20.96
C GLN A 56 -10.79 7.55 21.36
N LEU A 57 -9.71 8.33 21.39
CA LEU A 57 -9.77 9.78 21.60
C LEU A 57 -10.18 10.57 20.34
N GLY A 58 -10.57 9.87 19.27
CA GLY A 58 -11.07 10.49 18.04
C GLY A 58 -9.98 11.05 17.12
N ARG A 59 -8.71 10.67 17.32
CA ARG A 59 -7.62 11.04 16.41
C ARG A 59 -7.57 10.08 15.23
N MET A 60 -7.02 10.58 14.12
CA MET A 60 -6.66 9.76 12.97
C MET A 60 -5.15 9.81 12.80
N GLU A 61 -4.53 8.65 12.91
CA GLU A 61 -3.11 8.43 12.65
C GLU A 61 -2.97 7.66 11.33
N THR A 62 -1.90 7.93 10.59
CA THR A 62 -1.68 7.28 9.29
C THR A 62 -0.28 6.71 9.17
N GLY A 63 -0.17 5.54 8.55
CA GLY A 63 1.10 4.92 8.18
C GLY A 63 1.15 4.63 6.68
N TYR A 64 2.35 4.63 6.10
CA TYR A 64 2.54 4.19 4.72
C TYR A 64 3.11 2.78 4.67
N TYR A 65 2.38 1.88 4.01
CA TYR A 65 2.84 0.54 3.71
C TYR A 65 3.54 0.55 2.35
N PHE A 66 4.70 -0.10 2.30
CA PHE A 66 5.44 -0.37 1.06
C PHE A 66 6.27 -1.62 1.27
N ASP A 67 6.02 -2.64 0.46
CA ASP A 67 6.80 -3.87 0.47
C ASP A 67 6.75 -4.59 -0.89
N ARG A 68 7.75 -5.43 -1.12
CA ARG A 68 7.75 -6.46 -2.18
C ARG A 68 7.54 -7.81 -1.53
N VAL A 69 6.47 -8.50 -1.90
CA VAL A 69 6.12 -9.82 -1.36
C VAL A 69 6.41 -10.86 -2.43
N TYR A 70 7.45 -11.67 -2.20
CA TYR A 70 7.84 -12.72 -3.13
C TYR A 70 6.76 -13.79 -3.28
N LYS A 71 6.75 -14.48 -4.43
CA LYS A 71 5.82 -15.60 -4.68
C LYS A 71 5.81 -16.62 -3.53
N GLY A 72 4.62 -17.07 -3.13
CA GLY A 72 4.42 -18.04 -2.04
C GLY A 72 4.87 -17.57 -0.66
N SER A 73 5.15 -16.28 -0.47
CA SER A 73 5.65 -15.72 0.78
C SER A 73 4.61 -14.83 1.47
N PHE A 74 4.85 -14.48 2.73
CA PHE A 74 4.04 -13.52 3.48
C PHE A 74 4.89 -12.31 3.91
N SER A 75 4.25 -11.15 3.98
CA SER A 75 4.80 -9.94 4.58
C SER A 75 3.92 -9.49 5.73
N MET A 76 4.55 -8.94 6.77
CA MET A 76 3.88 -8.41 7.95
C MET A 76 4.57 -7.12 8.39
N ARG A 77 3.78 -6.06 8.59
CA ARG A 77 4.29 -4.77 9.10
C ARG A 77 3.35 -4.20 10.15
N SER A 78 3.94 -3.77 11.26
CA SER A 78 3.23 -3.10 12.35
C SER A 78 3.36 -1.59 12.26
N PHE A 79 2.28 -0.89 12.61
CA PHE A 79 2.17 0.55 12.74
C PHE A 79 1.74 0.86 14.16
N TYR A 80 2.48 1.73 14.84
CA TYR A 80 2.25 2.07 16.24
C TYR A 80 1.76 3.51 16.33
N ILE A 81 0.79 3.77 17.21
CA ILE A 81 0.45 5.14 17.59
C ILE A 81 1.38 5.60 18.72
N MET A 82 1.77 6.87 18.72
CA MET A 82 2.77 7.39 19.66
C MET A 82 2.25 7.46 21.10
N ASP A 83 0.96 7.77 21.24
CA ASP A 83 0.32 7.85 22.55
C ASP A 83 -0.12 6.45 23.01
N MET A 84 0.65 5.89 23.94
CA MET A 84 0.44 4.56 24.48
C MET A 84 -0.81 4.44 25.37
N ASN A 85 -1.39 5.57 25.81
CA ASN A 85 -2.62 5.59 26.60
C ASN A 85 -3.87 5.65 25.72
N ASP A 86 -3.72 5.93 24.43
CA ASP A 86 -4.79 5.85 23.45
C ASP A 86 -4.75 4.50 22.74
N ARG A 87 -5.92 4.01 22.33
CA ARG A 87 -6.05 2.72 21.66
C ARG A 87 -6.71 2.93 20.32
N ILE A 88 -6.32 2.13 19.35
CA ILE A 88 -6.95 2.05 18.04
C ILE A 88 -8.34 1.43 18.22
N SER A 89 -9.36 2.19 17.86
CA SER A 89 -10.77 1.76 17.87
C SER A 89 -11.15 1.11 16.54
N TYR A 90 -10.62 1.63 15.43
CA TYR A 90 -10.88 1.17 14.09
C TYR A 90 -9.64 1.35 13.22
N SER A 91 -9.42 0.44 12.27
CA SER A 91 -8.37 0.57 11.29
C SER A 91 -8.83 0.13 9.90
N SER A 92 -8.23 0.73 8.89
CA SER A 92 -8.48 0.40 7.48
C SER A 92 -7.23 0.64 6.65
N HIS A 93 -7.28 0.26 5.38
CA HIS A 93 -6.19 0.52 4.45
C HIS A 93 -6.70 0.86 3.05
N SER A 94 -5.87 1.57 2.29
CA SER A 94 -5.98 1.81 0.85
C SER A 94 -4.77 1.22 0.11
N ILE A 95 -4.33 0.04 0.56
CA ILE A 95 -3.20 -0.70 -0.02
C ILE A 95 -3.61 -1.44 -1.28
N PHE A 96 -2.86 -1.24 -2.36
CA PHE A 96 -3.02 -1.90 -3.64
C PHE A 96 -1.78 -2.71 -3.97
N CYS A 97 -2.00 -3.92 -4.51
CA CYS A 97 -0.95 -4.83 -4.94
C CYS A 97 -0.98 -4.99 -6.46
N HIS A 98 0.19 -4.99 -7.08
CA HIS A 98 0.36 -5.24 -8.51
C HIS A 98 1.54 -6.20 -8.73
N LYS A 99 1.50 -6.91 -9.86
CA LYS A 99 2.58 -7.79 -10.29
C LYS A 99 3.86 -7.00 -10.54
N VAL A 100 5.00 -7.55 -10.12
CA VAL A 100 6.33 -7.05 -10.47
C VAL A 100 6.89 -7.95 -11.57
N ASN A 101 7.27 -7.34 -12.70
CA ASN A 101 7.93 -8.03 -13.81
C ASN A 101 9.40 -8.30 -13.52
#